data_AF-A0A3N1GGB0-F1
#
_entry.id   AF-A0A3N1GGB0-F1
#
_cell.length_a   1.000
_cell.length_b   1.000
_cell.length_c   1.000
_cell.angle_alpha   90.00
_cell.angle_beta   90.00
_cell.angle_gamma   90.00
#
_symmetry.space_group_name_H-M   'P 1'
#
loop_
_entity.id
_entity.type
_entity.pdbx_description
1 polymer ?
#
loop_
_entity_poly.entity_id
_entity_poly.type
_entity_poly.pdbx_seq_one_letter_code
_entity_poly.pdbx_strand_id
1 'polypeptide(L)' 'MPTLVQRLQKFLRSPQGQRLITEGQRQLAKPENRARLRRLIARLQNRRR' A
#
# COMPACT_ATOMS: atom_id res chain seq x y z
N MET A 1 4.36 11.73 -23.92
CA MET A 1 5.15 10.99 -22.89
C MET A 1 4.21 10.52 -21.80
N PRO A 2 4.16 9.22 -21.45
CA PRO A 2 3.32 8.76 -20.35
C PRO A 2 3.81 9.37 -19.03
N THR A 3 2.89 10.01 -18.32
CA THR A 3 3.15 10.61 -17.01
C THR A 3 3.51 9.53 -15.99
N LEU A 4 4.17 9.91 -14.90
CA LEU A 4 4.52 8.99 -13.81
C LEU A 4 3.29 8.19 -13.33
N VAL A 5 2.13 8.86 -13.28
CA VAL A 5 0.84 8.28 -12.90
C VAL A 5 0.40 7.19 -13.88
N GLN A 6 0.51 7.41 -15.19
CA GLN A 6 0.13 6.43 -16.21
C GLN A 6 1.04 5.19 -16.17
N ARG A 7 2.34 5.36 -15.87
CA ARG A 7 3.27 4.24 -15.67
C ARG A 7 2.94 3.44 -14.40
N LEU A 8 2.61 4.12 -13.31
CA LEU A 8 2.15 3.49 -12.06
C LEU A 8 0.86 2.71 -12.27
N GLN A 9 -0.14 3.27 -12.96
CA GLN A 9 -1.38 2.55 -13.28
C GLN A 9 -1.12 1.33 -14.16
N LYS A 10 -0.25 1.46 -15.18
CA LYS A 10 0.15 0.34 -16.03
C LYS A 10 0.87 -0.75 -15.24
N PHE A 11 1.74 -0.37 -14.31
CA PHE A 11 2.44 -1.29 -13.41
C PHE A 11 1.48 -2.00 -12.44
N LEU A 12 0.56 -1.27 -11.80
CA LEU A 12 -0.44 -1.85 -10.89
C LEU A 12 -1.38 -2.83 -11.60
N ARG A 13 -1.69 -2.57 -12.88
CA ARG A 13 -2.47 -3.48 -13.73
C ARG A 13 -1.67 -4.65 -14.30
N SER A 14 -0.35 -4.66 -14.16
CA SER A 14 0.51 -5.75 -14.61
C SER A 14 0.42 -6.97 -13.67
N PRO A 15 0.73 -8.19 -14.13
CA PRO A 15 0.76 -9.38 -13.27
C PRO A 15 1.75 -9.24 -12.10
N GLN A 16 2.83 -8.48 -12.27
CA GLN A 16 3.78 -8.19 -11.18
C GLN A 16 3.16 -7.25 -10.13
N GLY A 17 2.43 -6.22 -10.56
CA GLY A 17 1.69 -5.32 -9.68
C GLY A 17 0.58 -6.03 -8.92
N GLN A 18 -0.18 -6.90 -9.60
CA GLN A 18 -1.19 -7.73 -8.96
C GLN A 18 -0.60 -8.66 -7.90
N ARG A 19 0.57 -9.29 -8.16
CA ARG A 19 1.29 -10.10 -7.14
C ARG A 19 1.66 -9.28 -5.92
N LEU A 20 2.20 -8.07 -6.10
CA LEU A 20 2.51 -7.16 -4.99
C LEU A 20 1.27 -6.79 -4.17
N ILE A 21 0.14 -6.51 -4.83
CA ILE A 21 -1.13 -6.21 -4.15
C ILE A 21 -1.62 -7.45 -3.39
N THR A 22 -1.58 -8.64 -3.97
CA THR A 22 -2.03 -9.89 -3.34
C THR A 22 -1.18 -10.26 -2.13
N GLU A 23 0.15 -10.17 -2.24
CA GLU A 23 1.08 -10.39 -1.14
C GLU A 23 0.87 -9.34 -0.04
N GLY A 24 0.70 -8.08 -0.42
CA GLY A 24 0.34 -6.99 0.48
C GLY A 24 -0.98 -7.24 1.19
N GLN A 25 -2.03 -7.66 0.48
CA GLN A 25 -3.32 -8.00 1.06
C GLN A 25 -3.23 -9.18 2.02
N ARG A 26 -2.47 -10.22 1.70
CA ARG A 26 -2.20 -11.34 2.62
C ARG A 26 -1.47 -10.88 3.88
N GLN A 27 -0.49 -9.99 3.75
CA GLN A 27 0.20 -9.42 4.90
C GLN A 27 -0.72 -8.52 5.73
N LEU A 28 -1.58 -7.71 5.09
CA LEU A 28 -2.58 -6.85 5.74
C LEU A 28 -3.78 -7.63 6.30
N ALA A 29 -4.02 -8.86 5.84
CA ALA A 29 -5.05 -9.74 6.39
C ALA A 29 -4.69 -10.19 7.81
N LYS A 30 -3.40 -10.16 8.18
CA LYS A 30 -2.95 -10.48 9.53
C LYS A 30 -3.39 -9.38 10.51
N PRO A 31 -4.06 -9.72 11.62
CA PRO A 31 -4.56 -8.73 12.59
C PRO A 31 -3.43 -7.90 13.22
N GLU A 32 -2.27 -8.51 13.44
CA GLU A 32 -1.07 -7.84 13.98
C GLU A 32 -0.58 -6.71 13.07
N ASN A 33 -0.57 -6.94 11.75
CA ASN A 33 -0.14 -5.94 10.78
C ASN A 33 -1.15 -4.78 10.69
N ARG A 34 -2.45 -5.06 10.84
CA ARG A 34 -3.49 -4.01 10.91
C ARG A 34 -3.30 -3.12 12.14
N ALA A 35 -3.02 -3.72 13.30
CA ALA A 35 -2.76 -2.96 14.52
C ALA A 35 -1.49 -2.09 14.38
N ARG A 36 -0.43 -2.64 13.76
CA ARG A 36 0.81 -1.90 13.50
C ARG A 36 0.61 -0.75 12.52
N LEU A 37 -0.15 -0.97 11.43
CA LEU A 37 -0.51 0.09 10.48
C LEU A 37 -1.33 1.19 11.16
N ARG A 38 -2.33 0.83 11.96
CA ARG A 38 -3.14 1.80 12.71
C ARG A 38 -2.26 2.65 13.63
N ARG A 39 -1.30 2.05 14.35
CA ARG A 39 -0.35 2.80 15.19
C ARG A 39 0.54 3.71 14.36
N LEU A 40 1.04 3.26 13.21
CA LEU A 40 1.85 4.09 12.31
C LEU A 40 1.07 5.29 11.78
N ILE A 41 -0.16 5.06 11.31
CA ILE A 41 -1.06 6.10 10.84
C ILE A 41 -1.38 7.08 11.97
N ALA A 42 -1.71 6.59 13.17
CA ALA A 42 -1.98 7.43 14.32
C ALA A 42 -0.77 8.31 14.68
N ARG A 43 0.46 7.77 14.64
CA ARG A 43 1.70 8.54 14.86
C ARG A 43 1.93 9.61 13.79
N LEU A 44 1.67 9.28 12.52
CA LEU A 44 1.79 10.24 11.42
C LEU A 44 0.75 11.36 11.50
N GLN A 45 -0.50 11.04 11.85
CA GLN A 45 -1.56 12.03 12.07
C GLN A 45 -1.24 12.94 13.25
N ASN A 46 -0.73 12.37 14.35
CA ASN A 46 -0.38 13.14 15.53
C ASN A 46 0.82 14.08 15.33
N ARG A 47 1.69 13.79 14.36
CA ARG A 47 2.82 14.67 13.99
C ARG A 47 2.43 15.81 13.05
N ARG A 48 1.21 15.77 12.50
CA ARG A 48 0.68 16.77 11.56
C ARG A 48 -0.21 17.81 12.23
N ARG A 49 -0.55 17.61 13.50
CA ARG A 49 -1.21 18.57 14.39
C ARG A 49 -0.17 19.26 15.24
#